data_AF-A0A5C5V095-F1
#
_entry.id   AF-A0A5C5V095-F1
#
_cell.length_a   1.000
_cell.length_b   1.000
_cell.length_c   1.000
_cell.angle_alpha   90.00
_cell.angle_beta   90.00
_cell.angle_gamma   90.00
#
_symmetry.space_group_name_H-M   'P 1'
#
loop_
_entity.id
_entity.type
_entity.pdbx_description
1 polymer ?
#
loop_
_entity_poly.entity_id
_entity_poly.type
_entity_poly.pdbx_seq_one_letter_code
_entity_poly.pdbx_strand_id
1 'polypeptide(L)'
;MVAFRNARIRFRLFTVWMLTRHPKFKPLYAADVVSHDLIQQAHHLADAGYYVPAAMLARAAVESRVTKLARLSPGWSGKASRNTTNTVVYLTHQGFLTIAQKNTFSKRWERVCSICHGATGNRAFCLKTMRQIEQICSHFDELAANAMRSGEARGDDLPTYPELAMEA
;
A
#
# COMPACT_ATOMS: atom_id res chain seq x y z
N MET A 1 -21.98 -1.65 4.58
CA MET A 1 -21.37 -1.96 5.89
C MET A 1 -21.11 -3.46 6.14
N VAL A 2 -21.97 -4.37 5.69
CA VAL A 2 -21.79 -5.83 5.93
C VAL A 2 -20.60 -6.44 5.17
N ALA A 3 -20.32 -6.01 3.93
CA ALA A 3 -19.19 -6.49 3.12
C ALA A 3 -17.82 -6.22 3.79
N PHE A 4 -17.67 -5.07 4.44
CA PHE A 4 -16.43 -4.68 5.14
C PHE A 4 -16.18 -5.47 6.42
N ARG A 5 -17.23 -5.82 7.18
CA ARG A 5 -17.11 -6.69 8.36
C ARG A 5 -16.62 -8.09 7.97
N ASN A 6 -17.12 -8.63 6.86
CA ASN A 6 -16.70 -9.92 6.34
C ASN A 6 -15.25 -9.90 5.83
N ALA A 7 -14.81 -8.81 5.20
CA ALA A 7 -13.42 -8.64 4.80
C ALA A 7 -12.46 -8.62 6.01
N ARG A 8 -12.84 -7.94 7.11
CA ARG A 8 -12.03 -7.86 8.34
C ARG A 8 -11.89 -9.21 9.05
N ILE A 9 -12.97 -9.99 9.10
CA ILE A 9 -12.96 -11.34 9.69
C ILE A 9 -12.11 -12.28 8.83
N ARG A 10 -12.28 -12.26 7.51
CA ARG A 10 -11.49 -13.06 6.56
C ARG A 10 -10.00 -12.70 6.62
N PHE A 11 -9.67 -11.42 6.69
CA PHE A 11 -8.29 -10.95 6.84
C PHE A 11 -7.69 -11.46 8.14
N ARG A 12 -8.35 -11.26 9.29
CA ARG A 12 -7.86 -11.78 10.59
C ARG A 12 -7.66 -13.29 10.59
N LEU A 13 -8.62 -14.06 10.06
CA LEU A 13 -8.51 -15.52 9.99
C LEU A 13 -7.35 -15.95 9.08
N PHE A 14 -7.16 -15.29 7.94
CA PHE A 14 -6.03 -15.51 7.05
C PHE A 14 -4.70 -15.16 7.71
N THR A 15 -4.62 -14.02 8.43
CA THR A 15 -3.42 -13.60 9.15
C THR A 15 -3.05 -14.60 10.25
N VAL A 16 -4.03 -15.08 11.03
CA VAL A 16 -3.81 -16.10 12.08
C VAL A 16 -3.32 -17.42 11.47
N TRP A 17 -3.97 -17.87 10.38
CA TRP A 17 -3.57 -19.09 9.68
C TRP A 17 -2.16 -18.99 9.06
N MET A 18 -1.82 -17.85 8.45
CA MET A 18 -0.48 -17.58 7.90
C MET A 18 0.58 -17.50 8.99
N LEU A 19 0.26 -16.87 10.14
CA LEU A 19 1.15 -16.77 11.30
C LEU A 19 1.51 -18.14 11.87
N THR A 20 0.56 -19.08 11.87
CA THR A 20 0.81 -20.46 12.31
C THR A 20 1.70 -21.26 11.36
N ARG A 21 1.63 -20.99 10.05
CA ARG A 21 2.43 -21.73 9.03
C ARG A 21 3.79 -21.10 8.72
N HIS A 22 3.92 -19.78 8.89
CA HIS A 22 5.13 -19.04 8.57
C HIS A 22 5.54 -18.09 9.72
N PRO A 23 6.02 -18.63 10.86
CA PRO A 23 6.34 -17.84 12.03
C PRO A 23 7.44 -16.79 11.78
N LYS A 24 8.35 -17.04 10.82
CA LYS A 24 9.40 -16.09 10.40
C LYS A 24 8.87 -14.76 9.85
N PHE A 25 7.63 -14.74 9.35
CA PHE A 25 7.00 -13.53 8.80
C PHE A 25 6.04 -12.84 9.80
N LYS A 26 5.97 -13.30 11.05
CA LYS A 26 5.16 -12.71 12.13
C LYS A 26 5.26 -11.18 12.26
N PRO A 27 6.45 -10.56 12.25
CA PRO A 27 6.54 -9.09 12.30
C PRO A 27 5.96 -8.39 11.06
N LEU A 28 6.00 -9.02 9.87
CA LEU A 28 5.41 -8.46 8.66
C LEU A 28 3.88 -8.51 8.69
N TYR A 29 3.31 -9.57 9.25
CA TYR A 29 1.85 -9.70 9.42
C TYR A 29 1.30 -8.75 10.48
N ALA A 30 2.04 -8.51 11.57
CA ALA A 30 1.66 -7.51 12.57
C ALA A 30 1.63 -6.09 11.96
N ALA A 31 2.63 -5.75 11.13
CA ALA A 31 2.65 -4.48 10.39
C ALA A 31 1.47 -4.33 9.41
N ASP A 32 0.96 -5.46 8.89
CA ASP A 32 -0.18 -5.50 7.96
C ASP A 32 -1.51 -5.17 8.64
N VAL A 33 -1.71 -5.65 9.88
CA VAL A 33 -2.88 -5.31 10.68
C VAL A 33 -2.88 -3.81 10.99
N VAL A 34 -1.73 -3.27 11.41
CA VAL A 34 -1.57 -1.85 11.70
C VAL A 34 -1.82 -1.00 10.44
N SER A 35 -1.29 -1.42 9.28
CA SER A 35 -1.46 -0.67 8.02
C SER A 35 -2.92 -0.64 7.54
N HIS A 36 -3.71 -1.66 7.84
CA HIS A 36 -5.14 -1.72 7.52
C HIS A 36 -5.95 -0.82 8.46
N ASP A 37 -5.62 -0.82 9.76
CA ASP A 37 -6.26 0.07 10.73
C ASP A 37 -5.97 1.56 10.41
N LEU A 38 -4.80 1.90 9.84
CA LEU A 38 -4.47 3.27 9.40
C LEU A 38 -5.37 3.79 8.28
N ILE A 39 -5.72 2.97 7.29
CA ILE A 39 -6.65 3.37 6.20
C ILE A 39 -8.04 3.60 6.77
N GLN A 40 -8.49 2.73 7.69
CA GLN A 40 -9.80 2.89 8.31
C GLN A 40 -9.88 4.19 9.15
N GLN A 41 -8.82 4.50 9.91
CA GLN A 41 -8.72 5.76 10.65
C GLN A 41 -8.68 6.98 9.71
N ALA A 42 -7.97 6.87 8.58
CA ALA A 42 -7.92 7.92 7.58
C ALA A 42 -9.32 8.25 7.01
N HIS A 43 -10.14 7.23 6.70
CA HIS A 43 -11.53 7.45 6.29
C HIS A 43 -12.38 8.12 7.36
N HIS A 44 -12.26 7.67 8.60
CA HIS A 44 -12.99 8.29 9.71
C HIS A 44 -12.66 9.78 9.86
N LEU A 45 -11.38 10.15 9.75
CA LEU A 45 -10.94 11.54 9.78
C LEU A 45 -11.44 12.33 8.57
N ALA A 46 -11.44 11.74 7.37
CA ALA A 46 -11.95 12.39 6.17
C ALA A 46 -13.46 12.66 6.26
N ASP A 47 -14.24 11.70 6.79
CA ASP A 47 -15.68 11.86 7.01
C ASP A 47 -15.99 12.94 8.06
N ALA A 48 -15.13 13.08 9.06
CA ALA A 48 -15.19 14.14 10.08
C ALA A 48 -14.65 15.50 9.59
N GLY A 49 -14.19 15.61 8.34
CA GLY A 49 -13.69 16.87 7.75
C GLY A 49 -12.21 17.17 8.03
N TYR A 50 -11.48 16.27 8.68
CA TYR A 50 -10.05 16.38 8.98
C TYR A 50 -9.20 15.82 7.82
N TYR A 51 -9.16 16.53 6.69
CA TYR A 51 -8.55 16.04 5.45
C TYR A 51 -7.02 15.88 5.49
N VAL A 52 -6.30 16.81 6.12
CA VAL A 52 -4.83 16.74 6.23
C VAL A 52 -4.42 15.55 7.13
N PRO A 53 -4.98 15.40 8.35
CA PRO A 53 -4.75 14.21 9.16
C PRO A 53 -5.12 12.90 8.45
N ALA A 54 -6.24 12.86 7.72
CA ALA A 54 -6.62 11.70 6.91
C ALA A 54 -5.55 11.34 5.87
N ALA A 55 -5.06 12.32 5.12
CA ALA A 55 -4.00 12.12 4.13
C ALA A 55 -2.69 11.64 4.77
N MET A 56 -2.32 12.14 5.96
CA MET A 56 -1.12 11.68 6.68
C MET A 56 -1.22 10.21 7.11
N LEU A 57 -2.38 9.77 7.61
CA LEU A 57 -2.57 8.36 7.96
C LEU A 57 -2.57 7.46 6.72
N ALA A 58 -3.20 7.92 5.65
CA ALA A 58 -3.23 7.19 4.38
C ALA A 58 -1.81 7.10 3.76
N ARG A 59 -1.01 8.16 3.87
CA ARG A 59 0.41 8.17 3.51
C ARG A 59 1.20 7.12 4.30
N ALA A 60 1.04 7.09 5.63
CA ALA A 60 1.71 6.12 6.49
C ALA A 60 1.31 4.67 6.15
N ALA A 61 0.06 4.44 5.77
CA ALA A 61 -0.41 3.13 5.33
C ALA A 61 0.28 2.63 4.04
N VAL A 62 0.51 3.53 3.08
CA VAL A 62 1.27 3.24 1.85
C VAL A 62 2.74 2.97 2.16
N GLU A 63 3.38 3.85 2.95
CA GLU A 63 4.77 3.69 3.41
C GLU A 63 5.02 2.33 4.05
N SER A 64 4.09 1.89 4.90
CA SER A 64 4.15 0.58 5.55
C SER A 64 4.10 -0.57 4.53
N ARG A 65 3.22 -0.50 3.52
CA ARG A 65 3.06 -1.53 2.48
C ARG A 65 4.24 -1.60 1.52
N VAL A 66 4.73 -0.45 1.07
CA VAL A 66 5.93 -0.36 0.24
C VAL A 66 7.13 -0.95 0.97
N THR A 67 7.28 -0.64 2.27
CA THR A 67 8.34 -1.18 3.12
C THR A 67 8.18 -2.69 3.31
N LYS A 68 6.95 -3.18 3.49
CA LYS A 68 6.66 -4.61 3.59
C LYS A 68 7.08 -5.35 2.33
N LEU A 69 6.72 -4.85 1.14
CA LEU A 69 7.12 -5.46 -0.12
C LEU A 69 8.64 -5.44 -0.30
N ALA A 70 9.31 -4.34 0.05
CA ALA A 70 10.77 -4.25 -0.01
C ALA A 70 11.46 -5.24 0.94
N ARG A 71 10.91 -5.49 2.13
CA ARG A 71 11.43 -6.50 3.07
C ARG A 71 11.26 -7.94 2.57
N LEU A 72 10.37 -8.18 1.61
CA LEU A 72 10.23 -9.46 0.94
C LEU A 72 11.22 -9.63 -0.23
N SER A 73 11.89 -8.55 -0.65
CA SER A 73 12.85 -8.58 -1.75
C SER A 73 14.25 -9.06 -1.31
N PRO A 74 14.93 -9.92 -2.09
CA PRO A 74 16.31 -10.30 -1.84
C PRO A 74 17.24 -9.07 -1.87
N GLY A 75 18.18 -8.99 -0.92
CA GLY A 75 19.18 -7.90 -0.90
C GLY A 75 18.68 -6.56 -0.33
N TRP A 76 17.47 -6.50 0.22
CA TRP A 76 17.03 -5.32 0.96
C TRP A 76 17.79 -5.17 2.28
N SER A 77 18.89 -4.41 2.25
CA SER A 77 19.49 -3.91 3.48
C SER A 77 18.64 -2.73 3.94
N GLY A 78 18.06 -2.77 5.14
CA GLY A 78 17.21 -1.70 5.69
C GLY A 78 17.85 -0.31 5.75
N LYS A 79 19.11 -0.17 5.32
CA LYS A 79 19.86 1.07 5.10
C LYS A 79 19.50 1.78 3.78
N ALA A 80 18.93 1.08 2.79
CA ALA A 80 18.74 1.56 1.42
C ALA A 80 17.61 2.59 1.23
N SER A 81 16.74 2.87 2.22
CA SER A 81 15.70 3.89 2.02
C SER A 81 14.93 4.28 3.27
N ARG A 82 15.06 5.55 3.69
CA ARG A 82 14.05 6.23 4.52
C ARG A 82 12.94 6.87 3.67
N ASN A 83 12.99 6.76 2.34
CA ASN A 83 12.15 7.50 1.41
C ASN A 83 11.35 6.56 0.51
N THR A 84 10.02 6.58 0.63
CA THR A 84 9.08 5.77 -0.17
C THR A 84 9.41 5.75 -1.66
N THR A 85 9.80 6.89 -2.22
CA THR A 85 10.16 7.00 -3.65
C THR A 85 11.37 6.15 -4.00
N ASN A 86 12.42 6.16 -3.17
CA ASN A 86 13.62 5.34 -3.40
C ASN A 86 13.31 3.85 -3.24
N THR A 87 12.42 3.49 -2.31
CA THR A 87 11.97 2.11 -2.14
C THR A 87 11.21 1.62 -3.38
N VAL A 88 10.34 2.45 -3.96
CA VAL A 88 9.62 2.11 -5.19
C VAL A 88 10.56 2.01 -6.39
N VAL A 89 11.57 2.89 -6.50
CA VAL A 89 12.63 2.77 -7.51
C VAL A 89 13.38 1.44 -7.36
N TYR A 90 13.78 1.08 -6.15
CA TYR A 90 14.42 -0.21 -5.87
C TYR A 90 13.52 -1.38 -6.29
N LEU A 91 12.25 -1.39 -5.90
CA LEU A 91 11.29 -2.44 -6.27
C LEU A 91 11.10 -2.55 -7.79
N THR A 92 11.21 -1.43 -8.51
CA THR A 92 11.20 -1.42 -9.98
C THR A 92 12.46 -2.11 -10.53
N HIS A 93 13.64 -1.79 -10.00
CA HIS A 93 14.89 -2.43 -10.43
C HIS A 93 14.95 -3.93 -10.11
N GLN A 94 14.31 -4.36 -9.03
CA GLN A 94 14.19 -5.78 -8.68
C GLN A 94 13.12 -6.52 -9.48
N GLY A 95 12.41 -5.83 -10.39
CA GLY A 95 11.38 -6.43 -11.23
C GLY A 95 10.08 -6.73 -10.49
N PHE A 96 9.86 -6.20 -9.29
CA PHE A 96 8.57 -6.31 -8.58
C PHE A 96 7.53 -5.34 -9.15
N LEU A 97 7.97 -4.21 -9.71
CA LEU A 97 7.12 -3.20 -10.31
C LEU A 97 7.55 -2.93 -11.74
N THR A 98 6.58 -2.75 -12.64
CA THR A 98 6.83 -2.23 -13.98
C THR A 98 7.11 -0.72 -13.95
N ILE A 99 7.76 -0.20 -15.00
CA ILE A 99 7.98 1.25 -15.15
C ILE A 99 6.64 2.01 -15.15
N ALA A 100 5.61 1.45 -15.77
CA ALA A 100 4.27 2.03 -15.77
C ALA A 100 3.68 2.11 -14.36
N GLN A 101 3.77 1.03 -13.57
CA GLN A 101 3.30 1.00 -12.18
C GLN A 101 4.05 2.01 -11.30
N LYS A 102 5.38 2.12 -11.46
CA LYS A 102 6.19 3.15 -10.79
C LYS A 102 5.70 4.56 -11.12
N ASN A 103 5.48 4.87 -12.40
CA ASN A 103 5.04 6.21 -12.82
C ASN A 103 3.65 6.56 -12.27
N THR A 104 2.73 5.59 -12.30
CA THR A 104 1.40 5.74 -11.71
C THR A 104 1.46 5.93 -10.19
N PHE A 105 2.34 5.19 -9.51
CA PHE A 105 2.61 5.39 -8.10
C PHE A 105 3.11 6.81 -7.82
N SER A 106 4.15 7.27 -8.51
CA SER A 106 4.74 8.61 -8.29
C SER A 106 3.72 9.72 -8.47
N LYS A 107 2.93 9.70 -9.56
CA LYS A 107 1.87 10.69 -9.83
C LYS A 107 0.84 10.75 -8.69
N ARG A 108 0.43 9.59 -8.17
CA ARG A 108 -0.56 9.49 -7.08
C ARG A 108 0.07 9.90 -5.75
N TRP A 109 1.30 9.48 -5.49
CA TRP A 109 2.06 9.78 -4.28
C TRP A 109 2.29 11.29 -4.10
N GLU A 110 2.62 12.00 -5.18
CA GLU A 110 2.76 13.46 -5.18
C GLU A 110 1.48 14.17 -4.72
N ARG A 111 0.31 13.68 -5.14
CA ARG A 111 -1.00 14.23 -4.68
C ARG A 111 -1.23 14.02 -3.19
N VAL A 112 -0.78 12.89 -2.63
CA VAL A 112 -0.88 12.64 -1.18
C VAL A 112 0.05 13.60 -0.43
N CYS A 113 1.29 13.73 -0.90
CA CYS A 113 2.27 14.62 -0.31
C CYS A 113 1.82 16.09 -0.36
N SER A 114 1.19 16.53 -1.47
CA SER A 114 0.71 17.91 -1.57
C SER A 114 -0.34 18.23 -0.49
N ILE A 115 -1.30 17.33 -0.23
CA ILE A 115 -2.28 17.50 0.85
C ILE A 115 -1.58 17.52 2.22
N CYS A 116 -0.61 16.62 2.45
CA CYS A 116 0.14 16.58 3.70
C CYS A 116 0.95 17.87 3.96
N HIS A 117 1.39 18.54 2.90
CA HIS A 117 2.17 19.79 2.96
C HIS A 117 1.29 21.05 2.88
N GLY A 118 -0.03 20.92 3.12
CA GLY A 118 -0.92 22.06 3.27
C GLY A 118 -1.57 22.56 1.98
N ALA A 119 -1.54 21.79 0.89
CA ALA A 119 -2.39 22.11 -0.26
C ALA A 119 -3.86 22.10 0.19
N THR A 120 -4.57 23.20 -0.07
CA THR A 120 -5.99 23.36 0.22
C THR A 120 -6.82 22.48 -0.71
N GLY A 121 -6.90 21.20 -0.39
CA GLY A 121 -7.79 20.26 -1.04
C GLY A 121 -9.22 20.45 -0.55
N ASN A 122 -10.17 20.63 -1.46
CA ASN A 122 -11.59 20.51 -1.12
C ASN A 122 -11.93 19.04 -0.77
N ARG A 123 -13.09 18.81 -0.15
CA ARG A 123 -13.56 17.46 0.24
C ARG A 123 -13.49 16.46 -0.90
N ALA A 124 -13.92 16.86 -2.10
CA ALA A 124 -13.92 16.01 -3.28
C ALA A 124 -12.50 15.56 -3.68
N PHE A 125 -11.53 16.47 -3.59
CA PHE A 125 -10.13 16.18 -3.85
C PHE A 125 -9.55 15.20 -2.82
N CYS A 126 -9.83 15.41 -1.52
CA CYS A 126 -9.39 14.48 -0.48
C CYS A 126 -9.97 13.08 -0.68
N LEU A 127 -11.28 12.95 -0.92
CA LEU A 127 -11.93 11.67 -1.16
C LEU A 127 -11.41 10.97 -2.42
N LYS A 128 -11.15 11.73 -3.50
CA LYS A 128 -10.53 11.17 -4.71
C LYS A 128 -9.13 10.63 -4.40
N THR A 129 -8.31 11.40 -3.68
CA THR A 129 -6.97 10.98 -3.29
C THR A 129 -6.99 9.74 -2.37
N MET A 130 -7.93 9.68 -1.42
CA MET A 130 -8.13 8.50 -0.56
C MET A 130 -8.43 7.23 -1.37
N ARG A 131 -9.34 7.29 -2.36
CA ARG A 131 -9.60 6.15 -3.25
C ARG A 131 -8.35 5.73 -4.04
N GLN A 132 -7.57 6.69 -4.52
CA GLN A 132 -6.32 6.41 -5.23
C GLN A 132 -5.28 5.73 -4.31
N ILE A 133 -5.23 6.11 -3.03
CA ILE A 133 -4.40 5.46 -2.02
C ILE A 133 -4.85 4.02 -1.76
N GLU A 134 -6.15 3.77 -1.63
CA GLU A 134 -6.66 2.42 -1.45
C GLU A 134 -6.28 1.50 -2.60
N GLN A 135 -6.38 1.99 -3.84
CA GLN A 135 -5.94 1.24 -5.01
C GLN A 135 -4.44 0.92 -4.97
N ILE A 136 -3.61 1.90 -4.58
CA ILE A 136 -2.16 1.68 -4.37
C ILE A 136 -1.95 0.60 -3.31
N CYS A 137 -2.62 0.73 -2.17
CA CYS A 137 -2.51 -0.21 -1.06
C CYS A 137 -2.91 -1.64 -1.46
N SER A 138 -4.04 -1.80 -2.15
CA SER A 138 -4.48 -3.11 -2.68
C SER A 138 -3.45 -3.70 -3.62
N HIS A 139 -2.88 -2.89 -4.52
CA HIS A 139 -1.87 -3.34 -5.46
C HIS A 139 -0.60 -3.85 -4.77
N PHE A 140 -0.10 -3.12 -3.77
CA PHE A 140 1.05 -3.57 -2.98
C PHE A 140 0.74 -4.81 -2.11
N ASP A 141 -0.50 -4.95 -1.63
CA ASP A 141 -0.94 -6.13 -0.87
C ASP A 141 -1.00 -7.37 -1.77
N GLU A 142 -1.49 -7.23 -3.01
CA GLU A 142 -1.49 -8.28 -4.04
C GLU A 142 -0.07 -8.72 -4.41
N LEU A 143 0.81 -7.75 -4.67
CA LEU A 143 2.24 -7.98 -4.92
C LEU A 143 2.91 -8.76 -3.77
N ALA A 144 2.66 -8.34 -2.53
CA ALA A 144 3.21 -9.00 -1.36
C ALA A 144 2.63 -10.41 -1.17
N ALA A 145 1.34 -10.61 -1.43
CA ALA A 145 0.70 -11.92 -1.37
C ALA A 145 1.27 -12.88 -2.42
N ASN A 146 1.53 -12.40 -3.64
CA ASN A 146 2.19 -13.18 -4.68
C ASN A 146 3.61 -13.54 -4.27
N ALA A 147 4.41 -12.58 -3.80
CA ALA A 147 5.76 -12.81 -3.29
C ALA A 147 5.84 -13.88 -2.20
N MET A 148 4.89 -13.84 -1.26
CA MET A 148 4.82 -14.81 -0.16
C MET A 148 4.38 -16.20 -0.64
N ARG A 149 3.56 -16.30 -1.70
CA ARG A 149 3.08 -17.58 -2.26
C ARG A 149 4.11 -18.26 -3.15
N SER A 150 4.82 -17.50 -3.99
CA SER A 150 5.76 -18.06 -4.97
C SER A 150 7.13 -18.35 -4.37
N GLY A 151 7.50 -17.74 -3.24
CA GLY A 151 8.87 -17.79 -2.73
C GLY A 151 9.88 -16.96 -3.56
N GLU A 152 9.49 -16.54 -4.76
CA GLU A 152 10.16 -15.58 -5.64
C GLU A 152 9.09 -14.71 -6.31
N ALA A 153 8.94 -13.44 -5.93
CA ALA A 153 8.03 -12.55 -6.66
C ALA A 153 8.75 -11.99 -7.88
N ARG A 154 8.24 -12.29 -9.08
CA ARG A 154 8.56 -11.56 -10.30
C ARG A 154 7.29 -10.84 -10.76
N GLY A 155 7.44 -9.58 -11.16
CA GLY A 155 6.35 -8.68 -11.53
C GLY A 155 5.59 -9.07 -12.80
N ASP A 156 6.07 -10.08 -13.53
CA ASP A 156 5.48 -10.57 -14.78
C ASP A 156 4.19 -11.41 -14.56
N ASP A 157 3.94 -11.88 -13.33
CA ASP A 157 2.81 -12.77 -13.00
C ASP A 157 1.54 -12.05 -12.47
N LEU A 158 1.44 -10.72 -12.63
CA LEU A 158 0.28 -9.95 -12.11
C LEU A 158 -0.68 -9.52 -13.22
N PRO A 159 -2.00 -9.54 -12.96
CA PRO A 159 -2.96 -9.03 -13.91
C PRO A 159 -2.71 -7.54 -14.15
N THR A 160 -2.44 -7.19 -15.41
CA THR A 160 -2.43 -5.82 -15.89
C THR A 160 -3.85 -5.27 -15.76
N TYR A 161 -4.16 -4.51 -14.72
CA TYR A 161 -5.47 -3.89 -14.60
C TYR A 161 -5.63 -2.84 -15.71
N PRO A 162 -6.59 -3.01 -16.63
CA PRO A 162 -6.76 -2.08 -17.76
C PRO A 162 -7.09 -0.65 -17.30
N GLU A 163 -7.73 -0.49 -16.14
CA GLU A 163 -8.01 0.82 -15.54
C GLU A 163 -6.75 1.60 -15.13
N LEU A 164 -5.62 0.92 -14.90
CA LEU A 164 -4.31 1.55 -14.61
C LEU A 164 -3.54 1.93 -15.88
N ALA A 165 -3.86 1.32 -17.03
CA ALA A 165 -3.25 1.60 -18.33
C ALA A 165 -4.00 2.68 -19.11
N MET A 166 -5.27 2.92 -18.80
CA MET A 166 -6.14 3.86 -19.52
C MET A 166 -6.00 5.34 -19.12
N GLU A 167 -5.25 5.68 -18.06
CA GLU A 167 -4.95 7.08 -17.68
C GLU A 167 -3.53 7.54 -18.06
N ALA A 168 -2.88 6.87 -19.03
CA ALA A 168 -1.56 7.24 -19.55
C ALA A 168 -1.65 8.35 -20.61
#